data_AF-A0A516HFZ0-F1
#
_entry.id   AF-A0A516HFZ0-F1
#
_cell.length_a   1.000
_cell.length_b   1.000
_cell.length_c   1.000
_cell.angle_alpha   90.00
_cell.angle_beta   90.00
_cell.angle_gamma   90.00
#
_symmetry.space_group_name_H-M   'P 1'
#
loop_
_entity.id
_entity.type
_entity.pdbx_description
1 polymer ?
#
loop_
_entity_poly.entity_id
_entity_poly.type
_entity_poly.pdbx_seq_one_letter_code
_entity_poly.pdbx_strand_id
1 'polypeptide(L)'
;MKILSFGSLVVGAFFSLSVQAQTIFTQCNTCNYDYEFQAVAEYEADIDGAPTVEVLISNFEDSVLKKYRVVTIKSFEPGVPDIRNVYLLTPTSEEYEKYDNIIVARVAFTSSLENFEVDEKVLTSAYHMVGSSSNRNKVSEHITDSANYAQRMEVFGASLGQIADKISSVPIVIKVTFDDGSAAYFQAIPSLGAALPLKLIKAVDKDKNDIPLTEEEFSTPGSRNWTEQGNEGLQNWIDAGARLGITISIDGSVADAIETTCTVTPEGLECKPIPSSEQ
;
A
#
# COMPACT_ATOMS: atom_id res chain seq x y z
N MET A 1 61.56 24.54 -50.47
CA MET A 1 60.55 23.61 -49.94
C MET A 1 59.88 24.30 -48.76
N LYS A 2 58.65 24.82 -48.94
CA LYS A 2 57.91 25.58 -47.91
C LYS A 2 57.06 24.59 -47.11
N ILE A 3 57.29 24.47 -45.81
CA ILE A 3 56.48 23.68 -44.90
C ILE A 3 55.38 24.59 -44.36
N LEU A 4 54.14 24.34 -44.78
CA LEU A 4 52.93 24.98 -44.26
C LEU A 4 52.48 24.18 -43.02
N SER A 5 52.57 24.81 -41.85
CA SER A 5 52.01 24.31 -40.59
C SER A 5 50.53 24.70 -40.53
N PHE A 6 49.64 23.71 -40.52
CA PHE A 6 48.22 23.87 -40.24
C PHE A 6 48.02 23.83 -38.72
N GLY A 7 47.71 24.99 -38.13
CA GLY A 7 47.25 25.10 -36.76
C GLY A 7 45.82 24.56 -36.65
N SER A 8 45.65 23.47 -35.89
CA SER A 8 44.34 22.90 -35.58
C SER A 8 43.70 23.73 -34.45
N LEU A 9 42.62 24.43 -34.79
CA LEU A 9 41.81 25.21 -33.86
C LEU A 9 40.91 24.23 -33.08
N VAL A 10 41.32 23.83 -31.88
CA VAL A 10 40.47 23.04 -30.98
C VAL A 10 39.42 23.97 -30.38
N VAL A 11 38.21 23.93 -30.94
CA VAL A 11 37.02 24.58 -30.37
C VAL A 11 36.58 23.75 -29.16
N GLY A 12 36.90 24.23 -27.96
CA GLY A 12 36.43 23.62 -26.71
C GLY A 12 34.92 23.80 -26.57
N ALA A 13 34.15 22.74 -26.83
CA ALA A 13 32.75 22.69 -26.49
C ALA A 13 32.60 22.64 -24.96
N PHE A 14 32.25 23.76 -24.35
CA PHE A 14 31.78 23.79 -22.96
C PHE A 14 30.39 23.12 -22.93
N PHE A 15 30.37 21.82 -22.62
CA PHE A 15 29.12 21.15 -22.24
C PHE A 15 28.71 21.67 -20.86
N SER A 16 27.79 22.63 -20.84
CA SER A 16 27.08 22.99 -19.62
C SER A 16 26.23 21.80 -19.19
N LEU A 17 26.76 20.98 -18.29
CA LEU A 17 25.99 19.96 -17.58
C LEU A 17 25.02 20.69 -16.66
N SER A 18 23.81 20.95 -17.15
CA SER A 18 22.71 21.32 -16.28
C SER A 18 22.40 20.11 -15.42
N VAL A 19 22.79 20.17 -14.15
CA VAL A 19 22.35 19.19 -13.15
C VAL A 19 20.86 19.44 -12.96
N GLN A 20 20.03 18.71 -13.71
CA GLN A 20 18.59 18.72 -13.50
C GLN A 20 18.34 18.09 -12.13
N ALA A 21 17.62 18.80 -11.26
CA ALA A 21 17.21 18.23 -9.99
C ALA A 21 16.31 17.02 -10.29
N GLN A 22 16.63 15.89 -9.68
CA GLN A 22 15.83 14.67 -9.84
C GLN A 22 14.45 14.91 -9.23
N THR A 23 13.40 14.52 -9.97
CA THR A 23 12.03 14.61 -9.49
C THR A 23 11.56 13.26 -8.98
N ILE A 24 11.01 13.24 -7.76
CA ILE A 24 10.39 12.07 -7.13
C ILE A 24 8.88 12.28 -7.10
N PHE A 25 8.11 11.30 -7.55
CA PHE A 25 6.67 11.25 -7.34
C PHE A 25 6.32 10.28 -6.22
N THR A 26 5.50 10.72 -5.26
CA THR A 26 5.02 9.89 -4.14
C THR A 26 3.55 10.19 -3.82
N GLN A 27 2.98 9.45 -2.89
CA GLN A 27 1.59 9.55 -2.49
C GLN A 27 1.45 9.80 -0.98
N CYS A 28 0.48 10.63 -0.60
CA CYS A 28 -0.01 10.77 0.76
C CYS A 28 -1.52 11.06 0.77
N ASN A 29 -2.35 10.02 0.79
CA ASN A 29 -3.81 10.16 0.82
C ASN A 29 -4.35 10.64 2.18
N THR A 30 -3.52 10.69 3.22
CA THR A 30 -3.90 11.22 4.54
C THR A 30 -3.45 12.66 4.74
N CYS A 31 -2.69 13.23 3.80
CA CYS A 31 -2.19 14.60 3.90
C CYS A 31 -3.30 15.56 3.50
N ASN A 32 -3.77 16.33 4.48
CA ASN A 32 -4.79 17.35 4.35
C ASN A 32 -4.21 18.77 4.51
N TYR A 33 -3.03 18.90 5.13
CA TYR A 33 -2.39 20.18 5.44
C TYR A 33 -0.96 20.26 4.89
N ASP A 34 -0.52 21.48 4.54
CA ASP A 34 0.80 21.68 3.91
C ASP A 34 1.97 21.14 4.75
N TYR A 35 1.90 21.17 6.08
CA TYR A 35 2.96 20.62 6.94
C TYR A 35 3.11 19.09 6.81
N GLU A 36 2.03 18.37 6.50
CA GLU A 36 2.04 16.91 6.31
C GLU A 36 2.70 16.56 4.99
N PHE A 37 2.34 17.29 3.93
CA PHE A 37 3.03 17.17 2.65
C PHE A 37 4.51 17.54 2.76
N GLN A 38 4.85 18.60 3.49
CA GLN A 38 6.25 18.97 3.73
C GLN A 38 7.02 17.83 4.43
N ALA A 39 6.45 17.21 5.48
CA ALA A 39 7.09 16.11 6.18
C ALA A 39 7.35 14.90 5.26
N VAL A 40 6.42 14.59 4.35
CA VAL A 40 6.61 13.56 3.32
C VAL A 40 7.72 13.95 2.34
N ALA A 41 7.78 15.22 1.91
CA ALA A 41 8.84 15.70 1.02
C ALA A 41 10.23 15.56 1.66
N GLU A 42 10.36 15.91 2.94
CA GLU A 42 11.61 15.73 3.69
C GLU A 42 12.00 14.26 3.73
N TYR A 43 11.08 13.38 4.16
CA TYR A 43 11.32 11.94 4.22
C TYR A 43 11.80 11.33 2.90
N GLU A 44 11.17 11.68 1.78
CA GLU A 44 11.59 11.17 0.46
C GLU A 44 12.97 11.70 0.04
N ALA A 45 13.27 12.97 0.35
CA ALA A 45 14.59 13.55 0.09
C ALA A 45 15.69 12.89 0.95
N ASP A 46 15.39 12.45 2.17
CA ASP A 46 16.30 11.70 3.04
C ASP A 46 16.67 10.34 2.44
N ILE A 47 15.67 9.63 1.93
CA ILE A 47 15.86 8.34 1.26
C ILE A 47 16.69 8.51 0.00
N ASP A 48 16.45 9.57 -0.77
CA ASP A 48 17.18 9.84 -2.01
C ASP A 48 18.64 10.25 -1.76
N GLY A 49 18.86 11.09 -0.75
CA GLY A 49 20.20 11.50 -0.28
C GLY A 49 20.91 12.54 -1.17
N ALA A 50 20.28 13.00 -2.26
CA ALA A 50 20.79 14.08 -3.10
C ALA A 50 20.67 15.44 -2.39
N PRO A 51 21.57 16.41 -2.71
CA PRO A 51 21.59 17.72 -2.04
C PRO A 51 20.38 18.59 -2.42
N THR A 52 19.74 18.33 -3.55
CA THR A 52 18.53 19.01 -3.98
C THR A 52 17.61 18.01 -4.67
N VAL A 53 16.40 17.88 -4.15
CA VAL A 53 15.39 16.95 -4.63
C VAL A 53 14.10 17.72 -4.85
N GLU A 54 13.42 17.49 -5.96
CA GLU A 54 12.04 17.95 -6.15
C GLU A 54 11.10 16.77 -5.89
N VAL A 55 10.10 16.98 -5.04
CA VAL A 55 9.13 15.95 -4.64
C VAL A 55 7.74 16.40 -5.04
N LEU A 56 7.10 15.65 -5.93
CA LEU A 56 5.69 15.73 -6.26
C LEU A 56 4.92 14.76 -5.38
N ILE A 57 3.95 15.27 -4.63
CA ILE A 57 3.16 14.48 -3.69
C ILE A 57 1.69 14.58 -4.09
N SER A 58 1.09 13.42 -4.33
CA SER A 58 -0.34 13.30 -4.62
C SER A 58 -1.14 12.89 -3.40
N ASN A 59 -2.24 13.57 -3.13
CA ASN A 59 -3.38 12.99 -2.43
C ASN A 59 -4.44 12.63 -3.47
N PHE A 60 -4.58 11.34 -3.77
CA PHE A 60 -5.50 10.87 -4.81
C PHE A 60 -6.97 10.88 -4.38
N GLU A 61 -7.27 10.95 -3.09
CA GLU A 61 -8.66 11.01 -2.61
C GLU A 61 -9.24 12.42 -2.84
N ASP A 62 -8.42 13.45 -2.61
CA ASP A 62 -8.82 14.85 -2.81
C ASP A 62 -8.42 15.41 -4.18
N SER A 63 -7.79 14.59 -5.04
CA SER A 63 -7.21 15.01 -6.34
C SER A 63 -6.25 16.20 -6.21
N VAL A 64 -5.40 16.20 -5.19
CA VAL A 64 -4.44 17.28 -4.90
C VAL A 64 -3.02 16.87 -5.28
N LEU A 65 -2.35 17.71 -6.07
CA LEU A 65 -0.92 17.63 -6.35
C LEU A 65 -0.17 18.80 -5.73
N LYS A 66 0.86 18.52 -4.94
CA LYS A 66 1.78 19.51 -4.38
C LYS A 66 3.22 19.22 -4.82
N LYS A 67 4.00 20.27 -5.03
CA LYS A 67 5.43 20.17 -5.38
C LYS A 67 6.26 20.85 -4.32
N TYR A 68 7.31 20.17 -3.87
CA TYR A 68 8.28 20.72 -2.92
C TYR A 68 9.67 20.59 -3.49
N ARG A 69 10.54 21.56 -3.17
CA ARG A 69 11.98 21.43 -3.34
C ARG A 69 12.63 21.34 -1.97
N VAL A 70 13.34 20.25 -1.74
CA VAL A 70 14.11 20.03 -0.50
C VAL A 70 15.58 20.25 -0.82
N VAL A 71 16.20 21.20 -0.12
CA VAL A 71 17.63 21.48 -0.20
C VAL A 71 18.27 21.01 1.09
N THR A 72 19.13 20.00 0.99
CA THR A 72 19.86 19.43 2.12
C THR A 72 21.30 19.90 2.07
N ILE A 73 21.72 20.62 3.10
CA ILE A 73 23.11 21.02 3.31
C ILE A 73 23.69 20.07 4.34
N LYS A 74 24.52 19.14 3.88
CA LYS A 74 25.16 18.15 4.75
C LYS A 74 26.10 18.84 5.72
N SER A 75 26.00 18.48 6.99
CA SER A 75 26.97 18.88 7.99
C SER A 75 28.23 18.03 7.87
N PHE A 76 29.39 18.65 7.99
CA PHE A 76 30.68 17.95 8.04
C PHE A 76 31.14 17.70 9.48
N GLU A 77 30.43 18.24 10.47
CA GLU A 77 30.78 18.10 11.88
C GLU A 77 30.04 16.90 12.50
N PRO A 78 30.76 15.94 13.10
CA PRO A 78 30.14 14.80 13.77
C PRO A 78 29.15 15.24 14.86
N GLY A 79 27.92 14.73 14.79
CA GLY A 79 26.86 15.02 15.76
C GLY A 79 26.07 16.30 15.48
N VAL A 80 26.43 17.08 14.46
CA VAL A 80 25.62 18.20 13.99
C VAL A 80 24.66 17.70 12.90
N PRO A 81 23.34 17.87 13.06
CA PRO A 81 22.38 17.43 12.05
C PRO A 81 22.51 18.26 10.77
N ASP A 82 22.17 17.64 9.65
CA ASP A 82 22.07 18.31 8.35
C ASP A 82 21.02 19.43 8.39
N ILE A 83 21.28 20.52 7.68
CA ILE A 83 20.32 21.62 7.56
C ILE A 83 19.42 21.35 6.36
N ARG A 84 18.11 21.38 6.59
CA ARG A 84 17.09 21.21 5.55
C ARG A 84 16.31 22.48 5.36
N ASN A 85 16.14 22.87 4.10
CA ASN A 85 15.19 23.90 3.71
C ASN A 85 14.19 23.30 2.74
N VAL A 86 12.90 23.47 3.02
CA VAL A 86 11.82 23.00 2.17
C VAL A 86 11.06 24.19 1.60
N TYR A 87 10.91 24.19 0.29
CA TYR A 87 10.23 25.25 -0.44
C TYR A 87 9.02 24.66 -1.16
N LEU A 88 7.82 25.19 -0.89
CA LEU A 88 6.64 24.92 -1.69
C LEU A 88 6.82 25.55 -3.07
N LEU A 89 6.63 24.75 -4.12
CA LEU A 89 6.64 25.17 -5.51
C LEU A 89 5.26 24.96 -6.12
N THR A 90 4.95 25.74 -7.14
CA THR A 90 3.76 25.49 -7.97
C THR A 90 4.11 24.43 -9.01
N PRO A 91 3.37 23.31 -9.10
CA PRO A 91 3.49 22.40 -10.24
C PRO A 91 3.23 23.15 -11.56
N THR A 92 3.96 22.77 -12.59
CA THR A 92 3.80 23.29 -13.95
C THR A 92 2.51 22.78 -14.58
N SER A 93 2.04 23.45 -15.64
CA SER A 93 0.86 22.99 -16.39
C SER A 93 1.05 21.58 -16.98
N GLU A 94 2.26 21.23 -17.41
CA GLU A 94 2.58 19.89 -17.90
C GLU A 94 2.51 18.84 -16.77
N GLU A 95 2.99 19.16 -15.57
CA GLU A 95 2.88 18.27 -14.40
C GLU A 95 1.41 18.05 -14.00
N TYR A 96 0.57 19.09 -14.05
CA TYR A 96 -0.87 18.95 -13.82
C TYR A 96 -1.56 18.08 -14.88
N GLU A 97 -1.25 18.27 -16.16
CA GLU A 97 -1.81 17.44 -17.24
C GLU A 97 -1.44 15.96 -17.06
N LYS A 98 -0.17 15.67 -16.74
CA LYS A 98 0.28 14.30 -16.43
C LYS A 98 -0.41 13.74 -15.19
N TYR A 99 -0.62 14.56 -14.17
CA TYR A 99 -1.33 14.16 -12.97
C TYR A 99 -2.80 13.81 -13.25
N ASP A 100 -3.49 14.61 -14.05
CA ASP A 100 -4.86 14.34 -14.47
C ASP A 100 -4.95 12.98 -15.21
N ASN A 101 -3.98 12.68 -16.08
CA ASN A 101 -3.90 11.38 -16.74
C ASN A 101 -3.69 10.22 -15.73
N ILE A 102 -2.86 10.41 -14.71
CA ILE A 102 -2.67 9.43 -13.62
C ILE A 102 -3.98 9.23 -12.85
N ILE A 103 -4.72 10.30 -12.54
CA ILE A 103 -6.03 10.22 -11.86
C ILE A 103 -7.01 9.41 -12.70
N VAL A 104 -7.15 9.72 -13.99
CA VAL A 104 -8.02 8.97 -14.91
C VAL A 104 -7.64 7.50 -14.99
N ALA A 105 -6.34 7.20 -15.14
CA ALA A 105 -5.85 5.83 -15.18
C ALA A 105 -6.08 5.08 -13.85
N ARG A 106 -5.87 5.75 -12.70
CA ARG A 106 -6.14 5.20 -11.37
C ARG A 106 -7.62 4.85 -11.22
N VAL A 107 -8.51 5.80 -11.51
CA VAL A 107 -9.97 5.59 -11.41
C VAL A 107 -10.40 4.44 -12.31
N ALA A 108 -9.92 4.41 -13.56
CA ALA A 108 -10.23 3.32 -14.49
C ALA A 108 -9.70 1.96 -14.03
N PHE A 109 -8.58 1.93 -13.31
CA PHE A 109 -8.04 0.72 -12.70
C PHE A 109 -8.87 0.30 -11.48
N THR A 110 -9.06 1.18 -10.51
CA THR A 110 -9.75 0.86 -9.24
C THR A 110 -11.22 0.54 -9.47
N SER A 111 -11.92 1.25 -10.36
CA SER A 111 -13.33 0.98 -10.67
C SER A 111 -13.54 -0.38 -11.32
N SER A 112 -12.54 -0.91 -12.01
CA SER A 112 -12.61 -2.27 -12.59
C SER A 112 -12.45 -3.38 -11.55
N LEU A 113 -12.01 -3.01 -10.35
CA LEU A 113 -11.79 -3.89 -9.21
C LEU A 113 -12.78 -3.62 -8.07
N GLU A 114 -13.69 -2.67 -8.24
CA GLU A 114 -14.78 -2.46 -7.30
C GLU A 114 -15.70 -3.69 -7.30
N ASN A 115 -15.95 -4.24 -6.11
CA ASN A 115 -16.74 -5.46 -5.92
C ASN A 115 -16.16 -6.68 -6.65
N PHE A 116 -14.84 -6.82 -6.65
CA PHE A 116 -14.20 -8.01 -7.16
C PHE A 116 -14.57 -9.22 -6.28
N GLU A 117 -15.42 -10.09 -6.79
CA GLU A 117 -15.87 -11.31 -6.11
C GLU A 117 -14.96 -12.48 -6.45
N VAL A 118 -14.58 -13.25 -5.44
CA VAL A 118 -13.88 -14.52 -5.63
C VAL A 118 -14.90 -15.65 -5.73
N ASP A 119 -14.86 -16.37 -6.85
CA ASP A 119 -15.69 -17.58 -7.06
C ASP A 119 -15.42 -18.60 -5.93
N GLU A 120 -16.47 -19.22 -5.41
CA GLU A 120 -16.42 -20.27 -4.38
C GLU A 120 -15.43 -21.41 -4.72
N LYS A 121 -15.19 -21.67 -6.01
CA LYS A 121 -14.22 -22.67 -6.50
C LYS A 121 -12.77 -22.28 -6.24
N VAL A 122 -12.49 -20.98 -6.12
CA VAL A 122 -11.17 -20.45 -5.78
C VAL A 122 -11.02 -20.47 -4.27
N LEU A 123 -11.94 -19.82 -3.55
CA LEU A 123 -11.97 -19.77 -2.10
C LEU A 123 -13.33 -19.27 -1.60
N THR A 124 -13.84 -19.84 -0.51
CA THR A 124 -15.15 -19.52 0.06
C THR A 124 -15.13 -18.42 1.13
N SER A 125 -13.97 -18.18 1.76
CA SER A 125 -13.84 -17.27 2.91
C SER A 125 -12.45 -16.67 3.03
N ALA A 126 -12.37 -15.42 3.50
CA ALA A 126 -11.13 -14.76 3.85
C ALA A 126 -10.38 -15.47 4.98
N TYR A 127 -11.08 -16.17 5.88
CA TYR A 127 -10.47 -16.96 6.96
C TYR A 127 -9.48 -18.02 6.42
N HIS A 128 -9.76 -18.61 5.25
CA HIS A 128 -8.91 -19.64 4.65
C HIS A 128 -7.57 -19.12 4.11
N MET A 129 -7.35 -17.80 4.06
CA MET A 129 -6.06 -17.22 3.69
C MET A 129 -5.09 -17.13 4.86
N VAL A 130 -5.60 -17.14 6.10
CA VAL A 130 -4.78 -17.07 7.31
C VAL A 130 -3.86 -18.30 7.38
N GLY A 131 -2.56 -18.06 7.51
CA GLY A 131 -1.53 -19.11 7.53
C GLY A 131 -1.31 -19.84 6.19
N SER A 132 -2.03 -19.49 5.12
CA SER A 132 -1.98 -20.21 3.84
C SER A 132 -1.45 -19.32 2.71
N SER A 133 -0.15 -19.46 2.37
CA SER A 133 0.41 -18.80 1.18
C SER A 133 -0.22 -19.31 -0.12
N SER A 134 -0.55 -20.60 -0.20
CA SER A 134 -1.18 -21.17 -1.40
C SER A 134 -2.55 -20.55 -1.69
N ASN A 135 -3.41 -20.37 -0.68
CA ASN A 135 -4.72 -19.75 -0.90
C ASN A 135 -4.60 -18.26 -1.25
N ARG A 136 -3.65 -17.55 -0.64
CA ARG A 136 -3.33 -16.16 -1.03
C ARG A 136 -2.88 -16.06 -2.48
N ASN A 137 -2.06 -17.00 -2.94
CA ASN A 137 -1.61 -17.04 -4.34
C ASN A 137 -2.78 -17.31 -5.29
N LYS A 138 -3.68 -18.25 -4.98
CA LYS A 138 -4.88 -18.51 -5.80
C LYS A 138 -5.77 -17.28 -5.96
N VAL A 139 -6.03 -16.57 -4.87
CA VAL A 139 -6.82 -15.32 -4.91
C VAL A 139 -6.07 -14.26 -5.71
N SER A 140 -4.75 -14.17 -5.54
CA SER A 140 -3.93 -13.22 -6.29
C SER A 140 -3.94 -13.52 -7.80
N GLU A 141 -3.78 -14.78 -8.18
CA GLU A 141 -3.89 -15.28 -9.55
C GLU A 141 -5.26 -14.94 -10.13
N HIS A 142 -6.34 -15.19 -9.36
CA HIS A 142 -7.70 -14.86 -9.79
C HIS A 142 -7.88 -13.36 -10.08
N ILE A 143 -7.32 -12.47 -9.24
CA ILE A 143 -7.32 -11.03 -9.47
C ILE A 143 -6.53 -10.69 -10.75
N THR A 144 -5.33 -11.23 -10.90
CA THR A 144 -4.44 -10.92 -12.03
C THR A 144 -4.92 -11.48 -13.35
N ASP A 145 -5.63 -12.61 -13.34
CA ASP A 145 -6.20 -13.28 -14.51
C ASP A 145 -7.51 -12.64 -14.98
N SER A 146 -8.05 -11.69 -14.21
CA SER A 146 -9.18 -10.90 -14.68
C SER A 146 -8.80 -10.16 -15.97
N ALA A 147 -9.68 -10.18 -16.96
CA ALA A 147 -9.39 -9.85 -18.36
C ALA A 147 -8.78 -8.45 -18.59
N ASN A 148 -8.78 -7.56 -17.59
CA ASN A 148 -8.30 -6.19 -17.71
C ASN A 148 -7.27 -5.78 -16.64
N TYR A 149 -6.90 -6.64 -15.67
CA TYR A 149 -6.00 -6.23 -14.58
C TYR A 149 -4.64 -5.78 -15.11
N ALA A 150 -3.96 -6.66 -15.85
CA ALA A 150 -2.60 -6.41 -16.35
C ALA A 150 -2.55 -5.18 -17.27
N GLN A 151 -3.50 -5.07 -18.20
CA GLN A 151 -3.56 -3.94 -19.14
C GLN A 151 -3.80 -2.61 -18.42
N ARG A 152 -4.74 -2.55 -17.47
CA ARG A 152 -5.05 -1.31 -16.75
C ARG A 152 -3.94 -0.92 -15.79
N MET A 153 -3.31 -1.91 -15.15
CA MET A 153 -2.14 -1.69 -14.32
C MET A 153 -0.95 -1.17 -15.15
N GLU A 154 -0.74 -1.70 -16.35
CA GLU A 154 0.29 -1.20 -17.28
C GLU A 154 0.01 0.26 -17.66
N VAL A 155 -1.23 0.60 -18.01
CA VAL A 155 -1.63 1.99 -18.31
C VAL A 155 -1.40 2.90 -17.10
N PHE A 156 -1.77 2.46 -15.90
CA PHE A 156 -1.55 3.24 -14.68
C PHE A 156 -0.06 3.41 -14.37
N GLY A 157 0.73 2.33 -14.42
CA GLY A 157 2.18 2.36 -14.22
C GLY A 157 2.90 3.21 -15.27
N ALA A 158 2.49 3.15 -16.53
CA ALA A 158 3.02 3.99 -17.60
C ALA A 158 2.71 5.47 -17.36
N SER A 159 1.51 5.78 -16.87
CA SER A 159 1.12 7.17 -16.52
C SER A 159 1.96 7.71 -15.36
N LEU A 160 2.21 6.89 -14.32
CA LEU A 160 3.13 7.24 -13.24
C LEU A 160 4.55 7.49 -13.77
N GLY A 161 5.02 6.72 -14.75
CA GLY A 161 6.34 6.90 -15.37
C GLY A 161 6.54 8.22 -16.11
N GLN A 162 5.47 8.93 -16.45
CA GLN A 162 5.56 10.17 -17.22
C GLN A 162 5.77 11.41 -16.34
N ILE A 163 5.37 11.37 -15.07
CA ILE A 163 5.35 12.56 -14.20
C ILE A 163 6.68 12.83 -13.50
N ALA A 164 7.49 11.80 -13.24
CA ALA A 164 8.74 11.93 -12.51
C ALA A 164 9.77 10.90 -12.94
N ASP A 165 11.04 11.22 -12.70
CA ASP A 165 12.18 10.33 -12.98
C ASP A 165 12.17 9.10 -12.06
N LYS A 166 11.68 9.29 -10.83
CA LYS A 166 11.59 8.28 -9.79
C LYS A 166 10.19 8.27 -9.20
N ILE A 167 9.62 7.08 -9.09
CA ILE A 167 8.33 6.86 -8.44
C ILE A 167 8.62 6.17 -7.11
N SER A 168 8.32 6.86 -6.01
CA SER A 168 8.21 6.23 -4.69
C SER A 168 6.91 5.40 -4.63
N SER A 169 6.80 4.49 -3.66
CA SER A 169 5.70 3.52 -3.60
C SER A 169 4.32 4.20 -3.64
N VAL A 170 3.54 3.94 -4.70
CA VAL A 170 2.14 4.39 -4.85
C VAL A 170 1.24 3.16 -4.69
N PRO A 171 0.95 2.72 -3.45
CA PRO A 171 0.19 1.50 -3.24
C PRO A 171 -1.28 1.68 -3.64
N ILE A 172 -1.83 0.66 -4.29
CA ILE A 172 -3.26 0.53 -4.58
C ILE A 172 -3.82 -0.57 -3.68
N VAL A 173 -4.91 -0.28 -2.99
CA VAL A 173 -5.63 -1.28 -2.18
C VAL A 173 -6.82 -1.81 -2.98
N ILE A 174 -6.85 -3.12 -3.15
CA ILE A 174 -7.87 -3.87 -3.87
C ILE A 174 -8.70 -4.60 -2.83
N LYS A 175 -10.00 -4.30 -2.77
CA LYS A 175 -10.94 -5.03 -1.93
C LYS A 175 -11.53 -6.19 -2.73
N VAL A 176 -11.52 -7.36 -2.12
CA VAL A 176 -12.06 -8.60 -2.65
C VAL A 176 -13.11 -9.14 -1.69
N THR A 177 -14.24 -9.60 -2.21
CA THR A 177 -15.34 -10.17 -1.42
C THR A 177 -15.50 -11.67 -1.69
N PHE A 178 -15.87 -12.43 -0.67
CA PHE A 178 -16.11 -13.87 -0.73
C PHE A 178 -17.60 -14.18 -0.52
N ASP A 179 -18.01 -15.38 -0.89
CA ASP A 179 -19.41 -15.83 -0.83
C ASP A 179 -19.97 -15.85 0.61
N ASP A 180 -19.12 -16.14 1.61
CA ASP A 180 -19.49 -16.06 3.03
C ASP A 180 -19.72 -14.63 3.56
N GLY A 181 -19.55 -13.61 2.71
CA GLY A 181 -19.68 -12.19 3.04
C GLY A 181 -18.44 -11.57 3.69
N SER A 182 -17.39 -12.35 3.91
CA SER A 182 -16.08 -11.83 4.32
C SER A 182 -15.39 -11.08 3.17
N ALA A 183 -14.38 -10.29 3.50
CA ALA A 183 -13.61 -9.54 2.53
C ALA A 183 -12.11 -9.52 2.87
N ALA A 184 -11.29 -9.35 1.84
CA ALA A 184 -9.85 -9.19 1.95
C ALA A 184 -9.36 -7.99 1.17
N TYR A 185 -8.28 -7.40 1.66
CA TYR A 185 -7.67 -6.21 1.11
C TYR A 185 -6.24 -6.55 0.70
N PHE A 186 -5.99 -6.49 -0.61
CA PHE A 186 -4.68 -6.72 -1.18
C PHE A 186 -4.05 -5.40 -1.58
N GLN A 187 -2.79 -5.20 -1.22
CA GLN A 187 -1.99 -4.08 -1.66
C GLN A 187 -1.21 -4.50 -2.91
N ALA A 188 -1.39 -3.74 -3.99
CA ALA A 188 -0.57 -3.78 -5.19
C ALA A 188 0.35 -2.56 -5.19
N ILE A 189 1.63 -2.76 -5.47
CA ILE A 189 2.55 -1.66 -5.76
C ILE A 189 2.83 -1.72 -7.26
N PRO A 190 2.41 -0.73 -8.07
CA PRO A 190 2.72 -0.69 -9.48
C PRO A 190 4.23 -0.78 -9.68
N SER A 191 4.68 -1.73 -10.49
CA SER A 191 6.08 -1.85 -10.90
C SER A 191 6.14 -2.09 -12.40
N LEU A 192 7.12 -1.49 -13.07
CA LEU A 192 7.32 -1.65 -14.50
C LEU A 192 7.92 -3.04 -14.77
N GLY A 193 7.18 -3.89 -15.49
CA GLY A 193 7.74 -5.10 -16.12
C GLY A 193 7.84 -6.38 -15.29
N ALA A 194 7.18 -6.47 -14.12
CA ALA A 194 7.11 -7.71 -13.33
C ALA A 194 5.68 -8.04 -12.87
N ALA A 195 5.40 -9.32 -12.65
CA ALA A 195 4.18 -9.76 -11.97
C ALA A 195 4.12 -9.11 -10.59
N LEU A 196 3.05 -8.37 -10.30
CA LEU A 196 2.94 -7.61 -9.06
C LEU A 196 2.60 -8.55 -7.91
N PRO A 197 3.47 -8.71 -6.90
CA PRO A 197 3.11 -9.47 -5.73
C PRO A 197 2.00 -8.72 -5.01
N LEU A 198 0.79 -9.27 -5.04
CA LEU A 198 -0.31 -8.79 -4.21
C LEU A 198 -0.02 -9.17 -2.77
N LYS A 199 0.10 -8.17 -1.90
CA LYS A 199 0.29 -8.38 -0.46
C LYS A 199 -1.06 -8.32 0.23
N LEU A 200 -1.49 -9.40 0.86
CA LEU A 200 -2.64 -9.34 1.77
C LEU A 200 -2.28 -8.43 2.96
N ILE A 201 -3.04 -7.35 3.15
CA ILE A 201 -2.79 -6.36 4.22
C ILE A 201 -3.88 -6.33 5.29
N LYS A 202 -5.10 -6.77 4.96
CA LYS A 202 -6.23 -6.81 5.90
C LYS A 202 -7.24 -7.85 5.43
N ALA A 203 -7.92 -8.49 6.37
CA ALA A 203 -9.11 -9.28 6.12
C ALA A 203 -10.16 -8.93 7.17
N VAL A 204 -11.43 -8.95 6.76
CA VAL A 204 -12.58 -8.70 7.63
C VAL A 204 -13.62 -9.76 7.37
N ASP A 205 -14.32 -10.17 8.41
CA ASP A 205 -15.41 -11.12 8.26
C ASP A 205 -16.74 -10.40 7.96
N LYS A 206 -17.82 -11.17 7.90
CA LYS A 206 -19.14 -10.65 7.55
C LYS A 206 -19.65 -9.69 8.65
N ASP A 207 -19.37 -10.02 9.90
CA ASP A 207 -19.66 -9.25 11.12
C ASP A 207 -18.74 -8.01 11.31
N LYS A 208 -17.83 -7.75 10.37
CA LYS A 208 -16.86 -6.63 10.38
C LYS A 208 -15.79 -6.76 11.46
N ASN A 209 -15.55 -7.96 11.98
CA ASN A 209 -14.35 -8.21 12.78
C ASN A 209 -13.12 -8.23 11.87
N ASP A 210 -12.04 -7.62 12.32
CA ASP A 210 -10.73 -7.80 11.69
C ASP A 210 -10.27 -9.25 11.91
N ILE A 211 -10.05 -9.98 10.82
CA ILE A 211 -9.50 -11.34 10.84
C ILE A 211 -7.98 -11.21 11.00
N PRO A 212 -7.38 -11.67 12.11
CA PRO A 212 -5.95 -11.55 12.30
C PRO A 212 -5.19 -12.41 11.28
N LEU A 213 -4.09 -11.90 10.75
CA LEU A 213 -3.28 -12.51 9.69
C LEU A 213 -1.96 -13.10 10.23
N THR A 214 -1.56 -12.69 11.43
CA THR A 214 -0.31 -13.10 12.10
C THR A 214 -0.56 -13.59 13.52
N GLU A 215 0.41 -14.32 14.08
CA GLU A 215 0.34 -14.83 15.45
C GLU A 215 0.22 -13.71 16.49
N GLU A 216 0.93 -12.60 16.27
CA GLU A 216 0.91 -11.41 17.13
C GLU A 216 -0.47 -10.75 17.15
N GLU A 217 -1.11 -10.62 15.97
CA GLU A 217 -2.44 -10.02 15.87
C GLU A 217 -3.51 -10.88 16.55
N PHE A 218 -3.42 -12.21 16.46
CA PHE A 218 -4.31 -13.10 17.22
C PHE A 218 -4.08 -12.98 18.72
N SER A 219 -2.83 -12.79 19.15
CA SER A 219 -2.46 -12.63 20.56
C SER A 219 -2.86 -11.27 21.15
N THR A 220 -3.58 -10.44 20.41
CA THR A 220 -4.10 -9.18 20.94
C THR A 220 -5.47 -9.42 21.60
N PRO A 221 -5.63 -9.14 22.93
CA PRO A 221 -6.90 -9.26 23.61
C PRO A 221 -7.98 -8.38 22.95
N GLY A 222 -9.22 -8.86 22.94
CA GLY A 222 -10.31 -8.10 22.34
C GLY A 222 -11.63 -8.85 22.35
N SER A 223 -12.67 -8.15 21.92
CA SER A 223 -13.99 -8.72 21.70
C SER A 223 -14.26 -8.91 20.21
N ARG A 224 -15.06 -9.93 19.88
CA ARG A 224 -15.46 -10.29 18.51
C ARG A 224 -16.96 -10.53 18.48
N ASN A 225 -17.62 -10.02 17.44
CA ASN A 225 -19.05 -10.14 17.24
C ASN A 225 -19.39 -11.31 16.29
N TRP A 226 -20.43 -12.07 16.57
CA TRP A 226 -20.86 -13.22 15.76
C TRP A 226 -22.35 -13.15 15.42
N THR A 227 -22.92 -11.96 15.32
CA THR A 227 -24.37 -11.75 15.14
C THR A 227 -24.87 -12.31 13.81
N GLU A 228 -24.10 -12.14 12.73
CA GLU A 228 -24.45 -12.60 11.39
C GLU A 228 -23.90 -14.00 11.07
N GLN A 229 -22.69 -14.33 11.54
CA GLN A 229 -22.04 -15.62 11.23
C GLN A 229 -22.28 -16.70 12.29
N GLY A 230 -22.66 -16.33 13.51
CA GLY A 230 -22.88 -17.24 14.62
C GLY A 230 -21.71 -18.20 14.86
N ASN A 231 -22.05 -19.45 15.16
CA ASN A 231 -21.05 -20.49 15.46
C ASN A 231 -20.13 -20.81 14.28
N GLU A 232 -20.56 -20.63 13.04
CA GLU A 232 -19.70 -20.86 11.88
C GLU A 232 -18.56 -19.85 11.82
N GLY A 233 -18.84 -18.56 12.07
CA GLY A 233 -17.82 -17.51 12.16
C GLY A 233 -16.81 -17.80 13.27
N LEU A 234 -17.29 -18.20 14.44
CA LEU A 234 -16.44 -18.58 15.57
C LEU A 234 -15.51 -19.77 15.23
N GLN A 235 -16.04 -20.82 14.60
CA GLN A 235 -15.21 -21.96 14.18
C GLN A 235 -14.19 -21.58 13.12
N ASN A 236 -14.56 -20.75 12.13
CA ASN A 236 -13.63 -20.25 11.13
C ASN A 236 -12.48 -19.44 11.76
N TRP A 237 -12.77 -18.66 12.81
CA TRP A 237 -11.77 -17.93 13.57
C TRP A 237 -10.84 -18.85 14.38
N ILE A 238 -11.40 -19.87 15.05
CA ILE A 238 -10.62 -20.90 15.76
C ILE A 238 -9.67 -21.62 14.79
N ASP A 239 -10.19 -22.07 13.64
CA ASP A 239 -9.43 -22.77 12.62
C ASP A 239 -8.32 -21.89 12.01
N ALA A 240 -8.58 -20.59 11.87
CA ALA A 240 -7.59 -19.62 11.41
C ALA A 240 -6.43 -19.46 12.41
N GLY A 241 -6.74 -19.37 13.71
CA GLY A 241 -5.72 -19.38 14.77
C GLY A 241 -4.90 -20.68 14.78
N ALA A 242 -5.57 -21.83 14.64
CA ALA A 242 -4.91 -23.14 14.61
C ALA A 242 -3.91 -23.27 13.45
N ARG A 243 -4.20 -22.69 12.28
CA ARG A 243 -3.26 -22.62 11.13
C ARG A 243 -1.99 -21.83 11.43
N LEU A 244 -2.04 -20.93 12.41
CA LEU A 244 -0.89 -20.16 12.91
C LEU A 244 -0.25 -20.80 14.16
N GLY A 245 -0.73 -21.97 14.58
CA GLY A 245 -0.22 -22.65 15.78
C GLY A 245 -0.80 -22.13 17.09
N ILE A 246 -1.84 -21.29 17.05
CA ILE A 246 -2.49 -20.76 18.25
C ILE A 246 -3.61 -21.70 18.68
N THR A 247 -3.57 -22.11 19.94
CA THR A 247 -4.68 -22.83 20.57
C THR A 247 -5.69 -21.82 21.10
N ILE A 248 -6.95 -21.99 20.74
CA ILE A 248 -8.05 -21.16 21.20
C ILE A 248 -9.01 -22.06 21.98
N SER A 249 -9.12 -21.81 23.29
CA SER A 249 -10.08 -22.48 24.17
C SER A 249 -11.31 -21.60 24.38
N ILE A 250 -12.49 -22.21 24.43
CA ILE A 250 -13.74 -21.52 24.73
C ILE A 250 -14.21 -21.94 26.12
N ASP A 251 -14.28 -20.98 27.05
CA ASP A 251 -14.83 -21.19 28.39
C ASP A 251 -16.32 -20.83 28.40
N GLY A 252 -17.17 -21.83 28.14
CA GLY A 252 -18.63 -21.69 28.22
C GLY A 252 -19.39 -22.38 27.09
N SER A 253 -20.71 -22.16 27.07
CA SER A 253 -21.57 -22.62 25.97
C SER A 253 -21.51 -21.63 24.81
N VAL A 254 -21.28 -22.14 23.60
CA VAL A 254 -21.33 -21.36 22.35
C VAL A 254 -22.73 -21.31 21.73
N ALA A 255 -23.68 -22.11 22.22
CA ALA A 255 -25.06 -22.00 21.77
C ALA A 255 -25.58 -20.59 22.11
N ASP A 256 -25.84 -19.79 21.09
CA ASP A 256 -26.35 -18.41 21.14
C ASP A 256 -25.34 -17.30 21.53
N ALA A 257 -24.05 -17.58 21.38
CA ALA A 257 -23.01 -16.56 21.52
C ALA A 257 -23.07 -15.55 20.36
N ILE A 258 -23.36 -14.30 20.67
CA ILE A 258 -23.30 -13.17 19.71
C ILE A 258 -22.02 -12.37 19.84
N GLU A 259 -21.26 -12.60 20.91
CA GLU A 259 -20.00 -11.93 21.18
C GLU A 259 -19.07 -12.86 21.97
N THR A 260 -17.76 -12.77 21.75
CA THR A 260 -16.74 -13.47 22.55
C THR A 260 -15.63 -12.51 22.93
N THR A 261 -15.28 -12.48 24.21
CA THR A 261 -14.10 -11.73 24.69
C THR A 261 -12.95 -12.70 24.94
N CYS A 262 -11.78 -12.42 24.36
CA CYS A 262 -10.60 -13.28 24.45
C CYS A 262 -9.48 -12.65 25.29
N THR A 263 -8.82 -13.48 26.09
CA THR A 263 -7.65 -13.13 26.89
C THR A 263 -6.49 -14.06 26.61
N VAL A 264 -5.26 -13.54 26.63
CA VAL A 264 -4.04 -14.31 26.40
C VAL A 264 -3.67 -15.07 27.68
N THR A 265 -3.38 -16.35 27.53
CA THR A 265 -2.91 -17.25 28.58
C THR A 265 -1.59 -17.91 28.15
N PRO A 266 -0.84 -18.56 29.07
CA PRO A 266 0.35 -19.32 28.69
C PRO A 266 0.09 -20.48 27.71
N GLU A 267 -1.16 -20.95 27.61
CA GLU A 267 -1.56 -22.09 26.78
C GLU A 267 -2.16 -21.66 25.42
N GLY A 268 -2.41 -20.37 25.22
CA GLY A 268 -3.04 -19.82 24.03
C GLY A 268 -4.03 -18.70 24.34
N LEU A 269 -5.12 -18.61 23.60
CA LEU A 269 -6.22 -17.67 23.85
C LEU A 269 -7.37 -18.39 24.53
N GLU A 270 -7.82 -17.85 25.66
CA GLU A 270 -9.04 -18.27 26.32
C GLU A 270 -10.13 -17.24 26.02
N CYS A 271 -11.21 -17.68 25.39
CA CYS A 271 -12.33 -16.83 25.00
C CYS A 271 -13.59 -17.20 25.76
N LYS A 272 -14.25 -16.19 26.30
CA LYS A 272 -15.52 -16.32 27.01
C LYS A 272 -16.67 -15.80 26.13
N PRO A 273 -17.64 -16.65 25.77
CA PRO A 273 -18.84 -16.21 25.06
C PRO A 273 -19.71 -15.35 25.97
N ILE A 274 -20.31 -14.30 25.39
CA ILE A 274 -21.32 -13.46 26.01
C ILE A 274 -22.66 -13.86 25.36
N PRO A 275 -23.61 -14.45 26.13
CA PRO A 275 -24.89 -14.88 25.60
C PRO A 275 -25.78 -13.67 25.24
N SER A 276 -26.60 -13.81 24.22
CA SER A 276 -27.52 -12.76 23.75
C SER A 276 -28.49 -12.23 24.82
N SER A 277 -28.77 -13.00 25.88
CA SER A 277 -29.61 -12.59 27.00
C SER A 277 -28.97 -11.56 27.95
N GLU A 278 -27.67 -11.34 27.85
CA GLU A 278 -26.90 -10.46 28.74
C GLU A 278 -26.58 -9.09 28.13
N GLN A 279 -27.01 -8.81 26.89
CA GLN A 279 -26.95 -7.49 26.25
C GLN A 279 -28.24 -6.70 26.45
#